data_AF-A0A2V8Z300-F1
#
_entry.id   AF-A0A2V8Z300-F1
#
_cell.length_a   1.000
_cell.length_b   1.000
_cell.length_c   1.000
_cell.angle_alpha   90.00
_cell.angle_beta   90.00
_cell.angle_gamma   90.00
#
_symmetry.space_group_name_H-M   'P 1'
#
loop_
_entity.id
_entity.type
_entity.pdbx_description
1 polymer ?
#
loop_
_entity_poly.entity_id
_entity_poly.type
_entity_poly.pdbx_seq_one_letter_code
_entity_poly.pdbx_strand_id
1 'polypeptide(L)'
;MSLNIKNKEAHKLANQLAKLTGENMTEAVTNAVRERLDRVRCQRGSGLADRLIRIGKDCAARLKEPFRSKDHGDLLYDEKGLPK
;
A
#
# COMPACT_ATOMS: atom_id res chain seq x y z
N MET A 1 -10.89 14.79 18.78
CA MET A 1 -9.67 14.28 19.47
C MET A 1 -8.61 15.38 19.48
N SER A 2 -7.79 15.48 20.52
CA SER A 2 -6.72 16.48 20.63
C SER A 2 -5.35 15.84 20.45
N LEU A 3 -4.50 16.46 19.62
CA LEU A 3 -3.10 16.10 19.44
C LEU A 3 -2.26 17.09 20.25
N ASN A 4 -1.59 16.64 21.31
CA ASN A 4 -0.74 17.50 22.15
C ASN A 4 0.74 17.29 21.80
N ILE A 5 1.36 18.29 21.19
CA ILE A 5 2.78 18.28 20.81
C ILE A 5 3.53 19.33 21.64
N LYS A 6 4.24 18.88 22.69
CA LYS A 6 5.06 19.75 23.54
C LYS A 6 6.45 19.99 22.94
N ASN A 7 6.50 20.55 21.73
CA ASN A 7 7.75 20.88 21.04
C ASN A 7 7.68 22.32 20.49
N LYS A 8 8.63 23.17 20.91
CA LYS A 8 8.69 24.59 20.50
C LYS A 8 8.93 24.77 19.01
N GLU A 9 9.73 23.91 18.38
CA GLU A 9 10.03 23.98 16.95
C GLU A 9 8.82 23.56 16.13
N ALA A 10 8.14 22.49 16.51
CA ALA A 10 6.90 22.05 15.85
C ALA A 10 5.84 23.17 15.84
N HIS A 11 5.66 23.86 16.97
CA HIS A 11 4.77 25.02 17.06
C HIS A 11 5.21 26.20 16.17
N LYS A 12 6.51 26.47 16.07
CA LYS A 12 7.04 27.54 15.19
C LYS A 12 6.80 27.21 13.72
N LEU A 13 7.13 25.99 13.30
CA LEU A 13 6.94 25.51 11.93
C LEU A 13 5.46 25.52 11.54
N ALA A 14 4.58 25.04 12.42
CA ALA A 14 3.14 25.02 12.17
C ALA A 14 2.56 26.45 12.07
N ASN A 15 3.00 27.39 12.93
CA ASN A 15 2.63 28.81 12.82
C ASN A 15 3.10 29.43 11.49
N GLN A 16 4.34 29.15 11.10
CA GLN A 16 4.90 29.66 9.86
C GLN A 16 4.15 29.11 8.65
N LEU A 17 3.84 27.81 8.65
CA LEU A 17 3.07 27.17 7.59
C LEU A 17 1.69 27.81 7.46
N ALA A 18 0.93 27.92 8.57
CA ALA A 18 -0.38 28.55 8.60
C ALA A 18 -0.36 29.99 8.05
N LYS A 19 0.66 30.79 8.42
CA LYS A 19 0.84 32.15 7.90
C LYS A 19 1.12 32.18 6.40
N LEU A 20 1.91 31.24 5.88
CA LEU A 20 2.27 31.18 4.47
C LEU A 20 1.13 30.65 3.60
N THR A 21 0.32 29.72 4.12
CA THR A 21 -0.80 29.13 3.39
C THR A 21 -2.11 29.92 3.56
N GLY A 22 -2.19 30.80 4.56
CA GLY A 22 -3.43 31.50 4.91
C GLY A 22 -4.46 30.61 5.62
N GLU A 23 -4.06 29.39 6.01
CA GLU A 23 -4.90 28.42 6.69
C GLU A 23 -4.85 28.62 8.20
N ASN A 24 -5.82 28.07 8.93
CA ASN A 24 -5.69 27.99 10.38
C ASN A 24 -4.65 26.93 10.80
N MET A 25 -4.17 27.01 12.04
CA MET A 25 -3.14 26.10 12.58
C MET A 25 -3.51 24.62 12.40
N THR A 26 -4.78 24.27 12.63
CA THR A 26 -5.26 22.89 12.55
C THR A 26 -5.27 22.38 11.11
N GLU A 27 -5.73 23.20 10.16
CA GLU A 27 -5.71 22.90 8.72
C GLU A 27 -4.29 22.72 8.22
N ALA A 28 -3.40 23.68 8.50
CA ALA A 28 -2.01 23.64 8.08
C ALA A 28 -1.30 22.37 8.57
N VAL A 29 -1.47 22.00 9.85
CA VAL A 29 -0.88 20.77 10.41
C VAL A 29 -1.51 19.52 9.77
N THR A 30 -2.83 19.50 9.61
CA THR A 30 -3.54 18.35 9.04
C THR A 30 -3.11 18.10 7.59
N ASN A 31 -3.00 19.16 6.79
CA ASN A 31 -2.58 19.10 5.39
C ASN A 31 -1.12 18.67 5.29
N ALA A 32 -0.21 19.26 6.08
CA ALA A 32 1.20 18.87 6.11
C ALA A 32 1.40 17.39 6.47
N VAL A 33 0.67 16.90 7.48
CA VAL A 33 0.72 15.48 7.89
C VAL A 33 0.17 14.59 6.79
N ARG A 34 -0.97 14.95 6.18
CA ARG A 34 -1.57 14.19 5.08
C ARG A 34 -0.61 14.07 3.90
N GLU A 35 -0.07 15.19 3.44
CA GLU A 35 0.90 15.19 2.34
C GLU A 35 2.16 14.38 2.67
N ARG A 36 2.67 14.47 3.90
CA ARG A 36 3.85 13.67 4.29
C ARG A 36 3.52 12.18 4.32
N LEU A 37 2.35 11.80 4.81
CA LEU A 37 1.88 10.42 4.77
C LEU A 37 1.75 9.92 3.33
N ASP A 38 1.19 10.72 2.45
CA ASP A 38 1.03 10.35 1.04
C ASP A 38 2.39 10.22 0.35
N ARG A 39 3.33 11.15 0.56
CA ARG A 39 4.71 11.03 0.08
C ARG A 39 5.38 9.74 0.59
N VAL A 40 5.22 9.41 1.87
CA VAL A 40 5.80 8.18 2.47
C VAL A 40 5.12 6.92 1.90
N ARG A 41 3.80 6.94 1.70
CA ARG A 41 3.06 5.83 1.09
C ARG A 41 3.47 5.62 -0.37
N CYS A 42 3.58 6.69 -1.15
CA CYS A 42 4.05 6.64 -2.53
C CYS A 42 5.51 6.15 -2.62
N GLN A 43 6.39 6.62 -1.75
CA GLN A 43 7.79 6.16 -1.68
C GLN A 43 7.91 4.69 -1.28
N ARG A 44 7.02 4.21 -0.40
CA ARG A 44 6.93 2.78 -0.07
C ARG A 44 6.29 1.95 -1.19
N GLY A 45 5.73 2.61 -2.21
CA GLY A 45 4.87 2.04 -3.25
C GLY A 45 3.59 1.45 -2.66
N SER A 46 2.57 1.21 -3.50
CA SER A 46 1.84 -0.04 -3.29
C SER A 46 2.92 -1.11 -3.35
N GLY A 47 3.22 -1.76 -2.23
CA GLY A 47 4.43 -2.58 -2.13
C GLY A 47 4.48 -3.54 -3.31
N LEU A 48 5.67 -3.92 -3.77
CA LEU A 48 5.80 -5.01 -4.76
C LEU A 48 4.90 -6.20 -4.37
N ALA A 49 4.79 -6.48 -3.06
CA ALA A 49 3.83 -7.40 -2.49
C ALA A 49 2.37 -7.14 -2.88
N ASP A 50 1.82 -5.94 -2.67
CA ASP A 50 0.43 -5.60 -3.04
C ASP A 50 0.20 -5.75 -4.54
N ARG A 51 1.19 -5.34 -5.36
CA ARG A 51 1.12 -5.49 -6.80
C ARG A 51 1.12 -6.97 -7.22
N LEU A 52 1.98 -7.79 -6.62
CA LEU A 52 2.06 -9.22 -6.88
C LEU A 52 0.78 -9.94 -6.43
N ILE A 53 0.22 -9.59 -5.26
CA ILE A 53 -1.05 -10.13 -4.77
C ILE A 53 -2.19 -9.79 -5.73
N ARG A 54 -2.25 -8.55 -6.22
CA ARG A 54 -3.26 -8.14 -7.20
C ARG A 54 -3.17 -8.94 -8.50
N ILE A 55 -1.96 -9.12 -9.03
CA ILE A 55 -1.74 -9.94 -10.23
C ILE A 55 -2.14 -11.40 -9.96
N GLY A 56 -1.74 -11.96 -8.83
CA GLY A 56 -2.09 -13.33 -8.44
C GLY A 56 -3.60 -13.56 -8.36
N LYS A 57 -4.35 -12.65 -7.74
CA LYS A 57 -5.82 -12.70 -7.67
C LYS A 57 -6.46 -12.67 -9.06
N ASP A 58 -5.97 -11.78 -9.92
CA ASP A 58 -6.48 -11.60 -11.27
C ASP A 58 -6.20 -12.83 -12.16
N CYS A 59 -5.01 -13.42 -12.05
CA CYS A 59 -4.68 -14.68 -12.71
C CYS A 59 -5.52 -15.85 -12.20
N ALA A 60 -5.68 -15.99 -10.88
CA ALA A 60 -6.45 -17.07 -10.26
C ALA A 60 -7.93 -17.05 -10.68
N ALA A 61 -8.52 -15.87 -10.86
CA ALA A 61 -9.91 -15.72 -11.31
C ALA A 61 -10.13 -16.23 -12.75
N ARG A 62 -9.09 -16.27 -13.60
CA ARG A 62 -9.17 -16.71 -14.99
C ARG A 62 -8.87 -18.21 -15.19
N LEU A 63 -8.36 -18.89 -14.17
CA LEU A 63 -7.97 -20.28 -14.26
C LEU A 63 -9.20 -21.20 -14.23
N LYS A 64 -9.32 -22.09 -15.22
CA LYS A 64 -10.40 -23.08 -15.32
C LYS A 64 -9.99 -24.42 -14.72
N GLU A 65 -10.97 -25.22 -14.30
CA GLU A 65 -10.72 -26.61 -13.93
C GLU A 65 -10.24 -27.43 -15.14
N PRO A 66 -9.32 -28.40 -14.96
CA PRO A 66 -8.72 -28.82 -13.69
C PRO A 66 -7.49 -28.00 -13.26
N PHE A 67 -7.01 -27.06 -14.08
CA PHE A 67 -5.79 -26.28 -13.84
C PHE A 67 -5.83 -25.38 -12.61
N ARG A 68 -7.04 -25.15 -12.08
CA ARG A 68 -7.26 -24.38 -10.86
C ARG A 68 -7.02 -25.19 -9.58
N SER A 69 -7.33 -26.48 -9.58
CA SER A 69 -7.38 -27.28 -8.34
C SER A 69 -6.48 -28.51 -8.35
N LYS A 70 -6.19 -29.10 -9.52
CA LYS A 70 -5.31 -30.26 -9.59
C LYS A 70 -3.85 -29.87 -9.40
N ASP A 71 -3.11 -30.75 -8.74
CA ASP A 71 -1.67 -30.64 -8.70
C ASP A 71 -1.08 -30.78 -10.12
N HIS A 72 -0.06 -29.99 -10.40
CA HIS A 72 0.65 -30.01 -11.66
C HIS A 72 1.27 -31.39 -11.98
N GLY A 73 1.66 -32.16 -10.96
CA GLY A 73 2.13 -33.54 -11.08
C GLY A 73 1.08 -34.44 -11.71
N ASP A 74 -0.13 -34.46 -11.17
CA ASP A 74 -1.23 -35.28 -11.68
C ASP A 74 -1.68 -34.86 -13.09
N LEU A 75 -1.53 -33.57 -13.41
CA LEU A 75 -1.86 -33.01 -14.72
C LEU A 75 -0.84 -33.38 -15.79
N LEU A 76 0.45 -33.32 -15.47
CA LEU A 76 1.54 -33.40 -16.46
C LEU A 76 2.23 -34.76 -16.49
N TYR A 77 2.12 -35.56 -15.42
CA TYR A 77 2.85 -36.82 -15.28
C TYR A 77 1.91 -37.98 -14.93
N ASP A 78 2.29 -39.18 -15.36
CA ASP A 78 1.64 -40.44 -14.98
C ASP A 78 2.15 -40.97 -13.64
N GLU A 79 1.60 -42.10 -13.19
CA GLU A 79 1.97 -42.73 -11.91
C GLU A 79 3.43 -43.19 -11.86
N LYS A 80 4.10 -43.28 -13.02
CA LYS A 80 5.53 -43.61 -13.14
C LYS A 80 6.41 -42.36 -13.25
N GLY A 81 5.82 -41.17 -13.21
CA GLY A 81 6.52 -39.90 -13.35
C GLY A 81 6.91 -39.56 -14.79
N LEU A 82 6.34 -40.23 -15.79
CA LEU A 82 6.57 -39.92 -17.20
C LEU A 82 5.59 -38.84 -17.67
N PRO A 83 6.00 -37.93 -18.58
CA PRO A 83 5.10 -36.95 -19.16
C PRO A 83 3.91 -37.64 -19.85
N LYS A 84 2.71 -37.13 -19.58
CA LYS A 84 1.48 -37.52 -20.28
C LYS A 84 1.36 -36.85 -21.64
#